data_AF-A0A485BJQ5-F1
#
_entry.id   AF-A0A485BJQ5-F1
#
_cell.length_a   1.000
_cell.length_b   1.000
_cell.length_c   1.000
_cell.angle_alpha   90.00
_cell.angle_beta   90.00
_cell.angle_gamma   90.00
#
_symmetry.space_group_name_H-M   'P 1'
#
loop_
_entity.id
_entity.type
_entity.pdbx_description
1 polymer ?
#
loop_
_entity_poly.entity_id
_entity_poly.type
_entity_poly.pdbx_seq_one_letter_code
_entity_poly.pdbx_strand_id
1 'polypeptide(L)'
;MLLCSPSGRDLFHKRSVNHKQIDTLTRHSVERLNKILQPLQTQRHAMLALVGQPCEAIHLQLRKVAVELQTVRSIALIKSGQLYCSSALGARNVPIHSLQARLPNPQAVLELTIDHSLIKGTPILIQWFPASADGQDGVLASINIDLVSNIILESSPPLISHMSLNVGNHYFQHETGITPHLVNSDSSFIYP
;
A
#
# COMPACT_ATOMS: atom_id res chain seq x y z
N MET A 1 5.94 -7.21 6.12
CA MET A 1 6.28 -7.87 7.40
C MET A 1 6.44 -6.78 8.45
N LEU A 2 5.62 -6.74 9.51
CA LEU A 2 5.68 -5.67 10.51
C LEU A 2 6.90 -5.87 11.43
N LEU A 3 7.59 -4.80 11.80
CA LEU A 3 8.73 -4.81 12.73
C LEU A 3 8.42 -3.90 13.93
N CYS A 4 8.77 -4.35 15.14
CA CYS A 4 8.57 -3.64 16.40
C CYS A 4 9.89 -3.56 17.19
N SER A 5 10.20 -2.41 17.79
CA SER A 5 11.39 -2.22 18.64
C SER A 5 11.01 -2.25 20.13
N PRO A 6 11.64 -3.08 20.98
CA PRO A 6 11.30 -3.19 22.40
C PRO A 6 12.03 -2.15 23.28
N SER A 7 11.34 -1.67 24.33
CA SER A 7 11.93 -0.81 25.39
C SER A 7 12.56 -1.63 26.53
N GLY A 8 13.68 -1.15 27.09
CA GLY A 8 14.60 -1.92 27.94
C GLY A 8 14.32 -1.92 29.46
N ARG A 9 14.73 -3.04 30.09
CA ARG A 9 14.87 -3.40 31.53
C ARG A 9 13.61 -3.83 32.30
N ASP A 10 13.29 -5.15 32.30
CA ASP A 10 13.28 -6.01 33.52
C ASP A 10 12.96 -7.52 33.24
N LEU A 11 13.45 -8.38 34.15
CA LEU A 11 13.63 -9.86 34.18
C LEU A 11 12.72 -10.81 33.35
N PHE A 12 13.36 -11.89 32.85
CA PHE A 12 12.95 -13.00 31.97
C PHE A 12 11.47 -13.45 31.92
N HIS A 13 10.70 -13.39 33.00
CA HIS A 13 9.25 -13.71 33.00
C HIS A 13 8.40 -12.62 32.31
N LYS A 14 8.71 -11.34 32.56
CA LYS A 14 8.15 -10.20 31.80
C LYS A 14 8.55 -10.30 30.33
N ARG A 15 9.79 -10.72 30.04
CA ARG A 15 10.28 -10.92 28.67
C ARG A 15 9.45 -11.92 27.87
N SER A 16 9.08 -13.06 28.45
CA SER A 16 8.25 -14.09 27.77
C SER A 16 6.81 -13.63 27.52
N VAL A 17 6.18 -12.97 28.50
CA VAL A 17 4.82 -12.42 28.35
C VAL A 17 4.81 -11.26 27.36
N ASN A 18 5.79 -10.35 27.44
CA ASN A 18 5.96 -9.25 26.50
C ASN A 18 6.22 -9.78 25.07
N HIS A 19 7.01 -10.85 24.91
CA HIS A 19 7.24 -11.46 23.59
C HIS A 19 5.95 -12.03 23.00
N LYS A 20 5.20 -12.81 23.78
CA LYS A 20 3.89 -13.34 23.35
C LYS A 20 2.89 -12.22 23.00
N GLN A 21 2.91 -11.11 23.74
CA GLN A 21 2.06 -9.95 23.46
C GLN A 21 2.49 -9.23 22.17
N ILE A 22 3.79 -9.01 21.97
CA ILE A 22 4.33 -8.42 20.74
C ILE A 22 4.01 -9.29 19.52
N ASP A 23 4.17 -10.61 19.63
CA ASP A 23 3.83 -11.56 18.55
C ASP A 23 2.34 -11.51 18.22
N THR A 24 1.50 -11.46 19.25
CA THR A 24 0.04 -11.39 19.11
C THR A 24 -0.38 -10.09 18.43
N LEU A 25 0.18 -8.95 18.85
CA LEU A 25 -0.08 -7.64 18.23
C LEU A 25 0.41 -7.59 16.78
N THR A 26 1.57 -8.16 16.50
CA THR A 26 2.12 -8.26 15.14
C THR A 26 1.21 -9.10 14.25
N ARG A 27 0.81 -10.30 14.70
CA ARG A 27 -0.11 -11.19 13.97
C ARG A 27 -1.45 -10.50 13.69
N HIS A 28 -2.06 -9.89 14.70
CA HIS A 28 -3.33 -9.17 14.51
C HIS A 28 -3.22 -8.04 13.50
N SER A 29 -2.08 -7.36 13.46
CA SER A 29 -1.86 -6.26 12.53
C SER A 29 -1.63 -6.77 11.10
N VAL A 30 -0.96 -7.91 10.91
CA VAL A 30 -0.92 -8.61 9.61
C VAL A 30 -2.32 -9.08 9.18
N GLU A 31 -3.10 -9.67 10.08
CA GLU A 31 -4.47 -10.10 9.79
C GLU A 31 -5.37 -8.93 9.38
N ARG A 32 -5.25 -7.79 10.07
CA ARG A 32 -5.96 -6.55 9.72
C ARG A 32 -5.55 -6.05 8.33
N LEU A 33 -4.26 -6.02 8.01
CA LEU A 33 -3.78 -5.66 6.67
C LEU A 33 -4.36 -6.59 5.59
N ASN A 34 -4.34 -7.90 5.82
CA ASN A 34 -4.90 -8.87 4.88
C ASN A 34 -6.40 -8.65 4.65
N LYS A 35 -7.17 -8.39 5.71
CA LYS A 35 -8.59 -8.05 5.60
C LYS A 35 -8.84 -6.75 4.81
N ILE A 36 -7.95 -5.77 4.91
CA ILE A 36 -8.04 -4.53 4.14
C ILE A 36 -7.73 -4.76 2.65
N LEU A 37 -6.77 -5.65 2.33
CA LEU A 37 -6.38 -5.94 0.95
C LEU A 37 -7.30 -6.97 0.27
N GLN A 38 -8.01 -7.80 1.03
CA GLN A 38 -8.85 -8.87 0.51
C GLN A 38 -9.95 -8.36 -0.47
N PRO A 39 -10.73 -7.30 -0.18
CA PRO A 39 -11.74 -6.80 -1.11
C PRO A 39 -11.17 -6.46 -2.49
N LEU A 40 -9.96 -5.89 -2.52
CA LEU A 40 -9.27 -5.57 -3.77
C LEU A 40 -8.91 -6.83 -4.56
N GLN A 41 -8.46 -7.89 -3.88
CA GLN A 41 -8.18 -9.19 -4.51
C GLN A 41 -9.46 -9.84 -5.04
N THR A 42 -10.57 -9.75 -4.30
CA THR A 42 -11.88 -10.28 -4.74
C THR A 42 -12.37 -9.56 -6.00
N GLN A 43 -12.15 -8.25 -6.12
CA GLN A 43 -12.56 -7.47 -7.30
C GLN A 43 -11.59 -7.59 -8.48
N ARG A 44 -10.46 -8.30 -8.33
CA ARG A 44 -9.41 -8.39 -9.35
C ARG A 44 -9.95 -8.79 -10.73
N HIS A 45 -10.73 -9.86 -10.81
CA HIS A 45 -11.24 -10.36 -12.10
C HIS A 45 -12.20 -9.36 -12.76
N ALA A 46 -13.07 -8.73 -11.97
CA ALA A 46 -14.00 -7.72 -12.46
C ALA A 46 -13.25 -6.49 -13.02
N MET A 47 -12.19 -6.03 -12.33
CA MET A 47 -11.36 -4.93 -12.82
C MET A 47 -10.57 -5.30 -14.08
N LEU A 48 -9.97 -6.50 -14.12
CA LEU A 48 -9.18 -6.94 -15.28
C LEU A 48 -10.03 -7.07 -16.54
N ALA A 49 -11.31 -7.44 -16.41
CA ALA A 49 -12.24 -7.52 -17.54
C ALA A 49 -12.52 -6.14 -18.20
N LEU A 50 -12.19 -5.03 -17.55
CA LEU A 50 -12.35 -3.68 -18.10
C LEU A 50 -11.16 -3.24 -18.97
N VAL A 51 -10.01 -3.92 -18.86
CA VAL A 51 -8.78 -3.52 -19.57
C VAL A 51 -8.98 -3.63 -21.09
N GLY A 52 -8.66 -2.56 -21.81
CA GLY A 52 -8.80 -2.46 -23.26
C GLY A 52 -10.16 -1.95 -23.73
N GLN A 53 -11.15 -1.82 -22.84
CA GLN A 53 -12.41 -1.16 -23.18
C GLN A 53 -12.24 0.37 -23.23
N PRO A 54 -12.94 1.10 -24.13
CA PRO A 54 -12.86 2.56 -24.22
C PRO A 54 -13.21 3.24 -22.90
N CYS A 55 -12.41 4.22 -22.47
CA CYS A 55 -12.57 4.82 -21.15
C CYS A 55 -13.95 5.50 -20.99
N GLU A 56 -14.49 6.10 -22.05
CA GLU A 56 -15.79 6.75 -22.06
C GLU A 56 -16.93 5.77 -21.75
N ALA A 57 -16.78 4.50 -22.12
CA ALA A 57 -17.77 3.46 -21.88
C ALA A 57 -17.71 2.88 -20.46
N ILE A 58 -16.51 2.79 -19.87
CA ILE A 58 -16.29 2.09 -18.59
C ILE A 58 -15.96 3.00 -17.41
N HIS A 59 -15.74 4.31 -17.61
CA HIS A 59 -15.26 5.21 -16.55
C HIS A 59 -16.21 5.24 -15.34
N LEU A 60 -17.53 5.28 -15.57
CA LEU A 60 -18.53 5.25 -14.50
C LEU A 60 -18.52 3.92 -13.74
N GLN A 61 -18.40 2.79 -14.45
CA GLN A 61 -18.28 1.48 -13.82
C GLN A 61 -16.99 1.37 -13.00
N LEU A 62 -15.87 1.83 -13.55
CA LEU A 62 -14.57 1.83 -12.87
C LEU A 62 -14.60 2.71 -11.61
N ARG A 63 -15.28 3.86 -11.68
CA ARG A 63 -15.51 4.72 -10.51
C ARG A 63 -16.38 4.04 -9.46
N LYS A 64 -17.44 3.34 -9.86
CA LYS A 64 -18.28 2.57 -8.93
C LYS A 64 -17.46 1.52 -8.18
N VAL A 65 -16.64 0.73 -8.89
CA VAL A 65 -15.75 -0.27 -8.25
C VAL A 65 -14.78 0.39 -7.27
N ALA A 66 -14.18 1.53 -7.63
CA ALA A 66 -13.29 2.25 -6.73
C ALA A 66 -13.99 2.73 -5.45
N VAL A 67 -15.23 3.23 -5.55
CA VAL A 67 -16.02 3.69 -4.40
C VAL A 67 -16.46 2.55 -3.49
N GLU A 68 -16.75 1.37 -4.04
CA GLU A 68 -17.07 0.17 -3.25
C GLU A 68 -15.86 -0.34 -2.43
N LEU A 69 -14.64 0.00 -2.85
CA LEU A 69 -13.40 -0.38 -2.19
C LEU A 69 -12.91 0.75 -1.27
N GLN A 70 -13.37 0.75 -0.02
CA GLN A 70 -13.16 1.82 0.97
C GLN A 70 -11.72 2.34 1.11
N THR A 71 -10.71 1.48 0.91
CA THR A 71 -9.30 1.86 1.08
C THR A 71 -8.61 2.26 -0.22
N VAL A 72 -9.27 2.11 -1.37
CA VAL A 72 -8.72 2.45 -2.69
C VAL A 72 -9.00 3.91 -3.01
N ARG A 73 -7.93 4.68 -3.26
CA ARG A 73 -8.01 6.08 -3.70
C ARG A 73 -8.36 6.18 -5.19
N SER A 74 -7.77 5.32 -6.01
CA SER A 74 -8.07 5.27 -7.44
C SER A 74 -7.71 3.92 -8.06
N ILE A 75 -8.37 3.61 -9.18
CA ILE A 75 -8.04 2.49 -10.05
C ILE A 75 -7.68 3.06 -11.41
N ALA A 76 -6.58 2.59 -11.98
CA ALA A 76 -6.12 2.96 -13.31
C ALA A 76 -6.04 1.70 -14.19
N LEU A 77 -6.47 1.84 -15.45
CA LEU A 77 -6.35 0.81 -16.48
C LEU A 77 -5.21 1.18 -17.42
N ILE A 78 -4.34 0.21 -17.66
CA ILE A 78 -3.14 0.35 -18.48
C ILE A 78 -3.29 -0.56 -19.69
N LYS A 79 -2.98 -0.03 -20.88
CA LYS A 79 -2.94 -0.76 -22.14
C LYS A 79 -1.66 -0.37 -22.89
N SER A 80 -0.88 -1.35 -23.32
CA SER A 80 0.38 -1.14 -24.05
C SER A 80 1.35 -0.20 -23.31
N GLY A 81 1.42 -0.31 -21.99
CA GLY A 81 2.25 0.55 -21.13
C GLY A 81 1.70 1.97 -20.90
N GLN A 82 0.53 2.30 -21.43
CA GLN A 82 -0.11 3.61 -21.26
C GLN A 82 -1.26 3.52 -20.27
N LEU A 83 -1.23 4.36 -19.23
CA LEU A 83 -2.40 4.65 -18.42
C LEU A 83 -3.38 5.45 -19.28
N TYR A 84 -4.47 4.78 -19.68
CA TYR A 84 -5.46 5.35 -20.59
C TYR A 84 -6.78 5.70 -19.89
N CYS A 85 -7.08 5.08 -18.76
CA CYS A 85 -8.29 5.37 -18.00
C CYS A 85 -8.03 5.37 -16.49
N SER A 86 -8.60 6.33 -15.78
CA SER A 86 -8.53 6.46 -14.32
C SER A 86 -9.93 6.64 -13.74
N SER A 87 -10.26 5.90 -12.69
CA SER A 87 -11.53 6.04 -11.95
C SER A 87 -11.74 7.46 -11.40
N ALA A 88 -10.64 8.11 -11.00
CA ALA A 88 -10.64 9.45 -10.44
C ALA A 88 -10.60 10.52 -11.54
N LEU A 89 -9.68 10.38 -12.50
CA LEU A 89 -9.32 11.45 -13.46
C LEU A 89 -9.90 11.26 -14.88
N GLY A 90 -10.62 10.18 -15.15
CA GLY A 90 -11.18 9.89 -16.48
C GLY A 90 -10.13 9.45 -17.49
N ALA A 91 -10.34 9.79 -18.76
CA ALA A 91 -9.42 9.44 -19.85
C ALA A 91 -8.06 10.13 -19.68
N ARG A 92 -6.98 9.37 -19.89
CA ARG A 92 -5.59 9.78 -19.73
C ARG A 92 -4.76 9.32 -20.91
N ASN A 93 -3.55 9.86 -21.02
CA ASN A 93 -2.54 9.38 -21.95
C ASN A 93 -1.16 9.58 -21.33
N VAL A 94 -0.82 8.76 -20.34
CA VAL A 94 0.42 8.89 -19.57
C VAL A 94 1.15 7.55 -19.57
N PRO A 95 2.45 7.51 -19.90
CA PRO A 95 3.24 6.29 -19.77
C PRO A 95 3.33 5.85 -18.31
N ILE A 96 2.98 4.59 -18.02
CA ILE A 96 2.91 4.12 -16.63
C ILE A 96 4.28 4.16 -15.95
N HIS A 97 5.36 3.90 -16.70
CA HIS A 97 6.73 3.95 -16.20
C HIS A 97 7.14 5.33 -15.67
N SER A 98 6.51 6.40 -16.17
CA SER A 98 6.75 7.77 -15.70
C SER A 98 6.14 8.05 -14.34
N LEU A 99 5.10 7.28 -13.96
CA LEU A 99 4.43 7.37 -12.67
C LEU A 99 4.98 6.35 -11.67
N GLN A 100 5.33 5.15 -12.16
CA GLN A 100 5.79 4.03 -11.36
C GLN A 100 6.90 3.29 -12.11
N ALA A 101 8.16 3.49 -11.70
CA ALA A 101 9.34 2.99 -12.43
C ALA A 101 9.39 1.46 -12.59
N ARG A 102 8.74 0.72 -11.69
CA ARG A 102 8.67 -0.75 -11.72
C ARG A 102 7.57 -1.32 -12.62
N LEU A 103 6.74 -0.46 -13.21
CA LEU A 103 5.66 -0.82 -14.11
C LEU A 103 5.97 -0.32 -15.52
N PRO A 104 5.55 -1.05 -16.58
CA PRO A 104 4.81 -2.32 -16.56
C PRO A 104 5.62 -3.50 -16.00
N ASN A 105 4.92 -4.55 -15.53
CA ASN A 105 5.56 -5.74 -14.97
C ASN A 105 4.74 -7.00 -15.30
N PRO A 106 5.35 -8.11 -15.77
CA PRO A 106 4.63 -9.35 -16.08
C PRO A 106 4.09 -10.06 -14.84
N GLN A 107 4.54 -9.69 -13.64
CA GLN A 107 4.09 -10.24 -12.37
C GLN A 107 3.27 -9.21 -11.59
N ALA A 108 2.41 -9.68 -10.69
CA ALA A 108 1.72 -8.80 -9.76
C ALA A 108 2.73 -8.08 -8.85
N VAL A 109 2.50 -6.80 -8.61
CA VAL A 109 3.38 -5.97 -7.77
C VAL A 109 2.58 -5.35 -6.64
N LEU A 110 3.07 -5.49 -5.40
CA LEU A 110 2.63 -4.73 -4.24
C LEU A 110 3.80 -3.88 -3.76
N GLU A 111 3.63 -2.57 -3.67
CA GLU A 111 4.76 -1.66 -3.39
C GLU A 111 4.32 -0.39 -2.66
N LEU A 112 5.14 0.04 -1.70
CA LEU A 112 5.07 1.38 -1.12
C LEU A 112 5.78 2.36 -2.05
N THR A 113 5.08 3.42 -2.43
CA THR A 113 5.57 4.43 -3.36
C THR A 113 4.93 5.79 -3.06
N ILE A 114 5.38 6.82 -3.78
CA ILE A 114 4.77 8.15 -3.76
C ILE A 114 3.77 8.26 -4.91
N ASP A 115 2.63 8.89 -4.64
CA ASP A 115 1.66 9.20 -5.68
C ASP A 115 2.22 10.30 -6.58
N HIS A 116 2.30 10.02 -7.88
CA HIS A 116 2.70 10.97 -8.93
C HIS A 116 1.51 11.42 -9.79
N SER A 117 0.31 10.93 -9.50
CA SER A 117 -0.88 11.09 -10.33
C SER A 117 -1.95 11.95 -9.65
N LEU A 118 -2.58 11.47 -8.57
CA LEU A 118 -3.80 12.06 -8.01
C LEU A 118 -3.49 13.09 -6.91
N ILE A 119 -2.86 12.65 -5.81
CA ILE A 119 -2.45 13.52 -4.70
C ILE A 119 -0.94 13.50 -4.61
N LYS A 120 -0.30 14.29 -5.48
CA LYS A 120 1.15 14.26 -5.69
C LYS A 120 1.94 14.43 -4.39
N GLY A 121 2.96 13.59 -4.21
CA GLY A 121 3.85 13.66 -3.05
C GLY A 121 3.35 12.90 -1.82
N THR A 122 2.13 12.36 -1.84
CA THR A 122 1.62 11.57 -0.72
C THR A 122 2.07 10.11 -0.80
N PRO A 123 2.36 9.47 0.34
CA PRO A 123 2.68 8.06 0.38
C PRO A 123 1.43 7.25 0.04
N ILE A 124 1.62 6.19 -0.75
CA ILE A 124 0.56 5.26 -1.14
C ILE A 124 1.10 3.83 -1.17
N LEU A 125 0.20 2.87 -1.03
CA LEU A 125 0.45 1.48 -1.37
C LEU A 125 -0.19 1.21 -2.72
N ILE A 126 0.57 0.67 -3.67
CA ILE A 126 0.04 0.30 -4.98
C ILE A 126 -0.07 -1.21 -5.11
N GLN A 127 -1.11 -1.67 -5.79
CA GLN A 127 -1.27 -3.04 -6.23
C GLN A 127 -1.46 -3.07 -7.75
N TRP A 128 -0.52 -3.72 -8.42
CA TRP A 128 -0.55 -3.99 -9.86
C TRP A 128 -1.06 -5.40 -10.13
N PHE A 129 -1.96 -5.53 -11.08
CA PHE A 129 -2.44 -6.80 -11.62
C PHE A 129 -2.20 -6.83 -13.14
N PRO A 130 -1.26 -7.64 -13.63
CA PRO A 130 -1.04 -7.78 -15.07
C PRO A 130 -2.23 -8.47 -15.74
N ALA A 131 -2.60 -7.98 -16.93
CA ALA A 131 -3.62 -8.54 -17.80
C ALA A 131 -3.03 -9.21 -19.05
N SER A 132 -1.74 -8.98 -19.35
CA SER A 132 -1.02 -9.58 -20.46
C SER A 132 0.26 -10.29 -19.99
N ALA A 133 0.72 -11.28 -20.76
CA ALA A 133 1.91 -12.07 -20.42
C ALA A 133 3.21 -11.24 -20.40
N ASP A 134 3.28 -10.19 -21.22
CA ASP A 134 4.39 -9.23 -21.25
C ASP A 134 4.27 -8.14 -20.17
N GLY A 135 3.16 -8.09 -19.43
CA GLY A 135 2.90 -7.11 -18.39
C GLY A 135 2.54 -5.70 -18.89
N GLN A 136 2.42 -5.49 -20.20
CA GLN A 136 2.12 -4.18 -20.78
C GLN A 136 0.69 -3.72 -20.49
N ASP A 137 -0.22 -4.66 -20.22
CA ASP A 137 -1.61 -4.39 -19.89
C ASP A 137 -1.89 -4.75 -18.44
N GLY A 138 -2.79 -4.01 -17.80
CA GLY A 138 -3.20 -4.36 -16.44
C GLY A 138 -3.96 -3.28 -15.70
N VAL A 139 -4.13 -3.54 -14.41
CA VAL A 139 -4.84 -2.68 -13.47
C VAL A 139 -3.87 -2.22 -12.40
N LEU A 140 -3.83 -0.92 -12.14
CA LEU A 140 -3.12 -0.33 -11.00
C LEU A 140 -4.13 0.23 -10.01
N ALA A 141 -4.22 -0.35 -8.82
CA ALA A 141 -4.97 0.23 -7.71
C ALA A 141 -4.03 0.99 -6.78
N SER A 142 -4.37 2.24 -6.47
CA SER A 142 -3.69 3.05 -5.46
C SER A 142 -4.50 3.04 -4.18
N ILE A 143 -3.88 2.65 -3.07
CA ILE A 143 -4.52 2.44 -1.76
C ILE A 143 -4.07 3.56 -0.82
N ASN A 144 -5.00 4.04 0.00
CA ASN A 144 -4.74 5.03 1.03
C ASN A 144 -3.90 4.42 2.16
N ILE A 145 -2.60 4.70 2.16
CA ILE A 145 -1.70 4.13 3.17
C ILE A 145 -1.98 4.67 4.57
N ASP A 146 -2.41 5.93 4.70
CA ASP A 146 -2.72 6.54 6.01
C ASP A 146 -3.89 5.82 6.70
N LEU A 147 -4.91 5.42 5.93
CA LEU A 147 -6.01 4.63 6.46
C LEU A 147 -5.55 3.23 6.86
N VAL A 148 -4.74 2.59 6.00
CA VAL A 148 -4.21 1.25 6.24
C VAL A 148 -3.33 1.25 7.49
N SER A 149 -2.44 2.23 7.62
CA SER A 149 -1.50 2.37 8.73
C SER A 149 -2.19 2.68 10.04
N ASN A 150 -3.22 3.53 10.07
CA ASN A 150 -4.00 3.80 11.28
C ASN A 150 -4.71 2.54 11.82
N ILE A 151 -5.10 1.61 10.95
CA ILE A 151 -5.79 0.38 11.37
C ILE A 151 -4.80 -0.69 11.85
N ILE A 152 -3.56 -0.69 11.34
CA ILE A 152 -2.57 -1.74 11.63
C ILE A 152 -1.47 -1.30 12.62
N LEU A 153 -1.21 0.00 12.76
CA LEU A 153 -0.13 0.56 13.59
C LEU A 153 -0.71 1.18 14.86
N GLU A 154 -1.36 0.35 15.68
CA GLU A 154 -1.87 0.78 16.98
C GLU A 154 -0.74 0.65 18.02
N SER A 155 -0.13 1.77 18.41
CA SER A 155 0.92 1.79 19.43
C SER A 155 0.37 1.32 20.78
N SER A 156 1.14 0.51 21.50
CA SER A 156 0.76 0.05 22.85
C SER A 156 1.89 0.31 23.85
N PRO A 157 2.15 1.57 24.25
CA PRO A 157 3.18 1.86 25.25
C PRO A 157 2.85 1.21 26.62
N PRO A 158 3.84 0.69 27.36
CA PRO A 158 5.28 0.72 27.08
C PRO A 158 5.80 -0.45 26.20
N LEU A 159 4.91 -1.33 25.71
CA LEU A 159 5.30 -2.55 24.98
C LEU A 159 5.79 -2.28 23.56
N ILE A 160 5.13 -1.37 22.84
CA ILE A 160 5.45 -1.01 21.46
C ILE A 160 5.39 0.52 21.31
N SER A 161 6.56 1.13 21.11
CA SER A 161 6.71 2.58 20.93
C SER A 161 6.43 3.02 19.49
N HIS A 162 6.88 2.22 18.52
CA HIS A 162 6.74 2.50 17.09
C HIS A 162 6.46 1.20 16.32
N MET A 163 5.65 1.31 15.27
CA MET A 163 5.40 0.23 14.32
C MET A 163 5.68 0.72 12.91
N SER A 164 6.24 -0.16 12.09
CA SER A 164 6.50 0.12 10.68
C SER A 164 5.89 -0.95 9.79
N LEU A 165 5.30 -0.55 8.68
CA LEU A 165 4.87 -1.48 7.63
C LEU A 165 5.99 -1.66 6.60
N ASN A 166 6.54 -2.88 6.49
CA ASN A 166 7.45 -3.22 5.40
C ASN A 166 6.69 -3.89 4.24
N VAL A 167 6.89 -3.34 3.03
CA VAL A 167 6.50 -3.94 1.74
C VAL A 167 7.70 -3.90 0.79
N GLY A 168 8.20 -5.08 0.41
CA GLY A 168 9.39 -5.19 -0.43
C GLY A 168 10.63 -4.68 0.30
N ASN A 169 11.24 -3.62 -0.24
CA ASN A 169 12.46 -3.00 0.29
C ASN A 169 12.19 -1.65 0.98
N HIS A 170 10.92 -1.29 1.17
CA HIS A 170 10.52 -0.02 1.74
C HIS A 170 9.72 -0.20 3.02
N TYR A 171 9.91 0.74 3.93
CA TYR A 171 9.22 0.84 5.20
C TYR A 171 8.33 2.07 5.17
N PHE A 172 7.13 1.95 5.76
CA PHE A 172 6.27 3.09 6.05
C PHE A 172 6.16 3.28 7.56
N GLN A 173 6.43 4.49 8.02
CA GLN A 173 6.23 4.96 9.40
C GLN A 173 5.44 6.28 9.34
N HIS A 174 4.52 6.50 10.28
CA HIS A 174 3.70 7.72 10.28
C HIS A 174 4.55 9.00 10.39
N GLU A 175 5.64 8.98 11.16
CA GLU A 175 6.44 10.17 11.41
C GLU A 175 7.37 10.52 10.24
N THR A 176 7.87 9.53 9.51
CA THR A 176 8.94 9.69 8.51
C THR A 176 8.53 9.36 7.08
N GLY A 177 7.33 8.80 6.88
CA GLY A 177 6.84 8.40 5.56
C GLY A 177 7.48 7.12 5.04
N ILE A 178 7.83 7.10 3.75
CA ILE A 178 8.43 5.93 3.08
C ILE A 178 9.95 6.03 3.06
N THR A 179 10.63 5.03 3.61
CA THR A 179 12.10 4.98 3.69
C THR A 179 12.66 3.63 3.24
N PRO A 180 13.91 3.56 2.74
CA PRO A 180 14.55 2.30 2.37
C PRO A 180 15.05 1.50 3.59
N HIS A 181 15.03 2.09 4.78
CA HIS A 181 15.44 1.49 6.05
C HIS A 181 14.55 1.99 7.19
N LEU A 182 14.43 1.20 8.25
CA LEU A 182 13.76 1.62 9.48
C LEU A 182 14.47 2.83 10.10
N VAL A 183 13.71 3.88 10.43
CA VAL A 183 14.22 5.04 11.15
C VAL A 183 13.84 4.91 12.62
N ASN A 184 14.84 4.88 13.51
CA ASN A 184 14.62 4.93 14.95
C ASN A 184 14.44 6.40 15.38
N SER A 185 13.22 6.74 15.78
CA SER A 185 12.77 8.04 16.27
C SER A 185 13.48 8.53 17.54
N ASP A 186 14.15 7.65 18.30
CA ASP A 186 14.96 8.01 19.48
C ASP A 186 16.17 8.89 19.17
N SER A 187 16.46 9.15 17.88
CA SER A 187 17.63 9.90 17.41
C SER A 187 17.35 11.37 17.08
N SER A 188 16.12 11.87 17.25
CA SER A 188 15.70 13.16 16.68
C SER A 188 15.51 14.32 17.68
N PHE A 189 16.01 14.20 18.91
CA PHE A 189 16.09 15.32 19.87
C PHE A 189 17.54 15.73 20.21
N ILE A 190 18.34 16.07 19.20
CA ILE A 190 19.50 16.98 19.37
C ILE A 190 19.58 17.76 18.04
N TYR A 191 19.25 19.05 17.98
CA TYR A 191 20.18 20.20 18.13
C TYR A 191 19.39 21.53 17.92
N PRO A 192 19.94 22.71 18.25
CA PRO A 192 21.07 23.03 19.13
C PRO A 192 20.66 23.69 20.46
#